data_AF-A0A1I6SFY6-F1
#
_entry.id   AF-A0A1I6SFY6-F1
#
_cell.length_a   1.000
_cell.length_b   1.000
_cell.length_c   1.000
_cell.angle_alpha   90.00
_cell.angle_beta   90.00
_cell.angle_gamma   90.00
#
_symmetry.space_group_name_H-M   'P 1'
#
loop_
_entity.id
_entity.type
_entity.pdbx_description
1 polymer ?
#
loop_
_entity_poly.entity_id
_entity_poly.type
_entity_poly.pdbx_seq_one_letter_code
_entity_poly.pdbx_strand_id
1 'polypeptide(L)'
;MTKTKWLVTGVLTSLMASTLSGCTKDLPPKPNDKSCSDWDWDDELGVWRCDDKHSSYHGHYYYSSSYYQDKSTFKNSPEFKSYQASSDFKGGIGSGSNGGSGG
;
A
#
# COMPACT_ATOMS: atom_id res chain seq x y z
N MET A 1 15.00 57.27 17.75
CA MET A 1 13.83 56.42 18.02
C MET A 1 14.22 54.98 17.72
N THR A 2 14.16 54.09 18.74
CA THR A 2 14.08 52.60 18.72
C THR A 2 15.02 51.82 17.76
N LYS A 3 16.14 51.18 18.14
CA LYS A 3 16.33 50.07 19.11
C LYS A 3 15.06 49.22 19.32
N THR A 4 14.97 48.05 18.68
CA THR A 4 14.93 46.73 19.35
C THR A 4 14.96 45.62 18.30
N LYS A 5 16.01 44.79 18.38
CA LYS A 5 16.15 43.49 17.72
C LYS A 5 15.07 42.56 18.29
N TRP A 6 14.19 42.01 17.46
CA TRP A 6 13.36 40.87 17.84
C TRP A 6 13.75 39.67 16.99
N LEU A 7 14.58 38.82 17.60
CA LEU A 7 14.76 37.43 17.24
C LEU A 7 13.44 36.73 17.54
N VAL A 8 12.60 36.51 16.53
CA VAL A 8 11.52 35.54 16.67
C VAL A 8 12.13 34.17 16.41
N THR A 9 12.63 33.62 17.52
CA THR A 9 12.79 32.19 17.79
C THR A 9 11.46 31.51 17.48
N GLY A 10 11.31 31.10 16.22
CA GLY A 10 10.13 30.43 15.71
C GLY A 10 10.54 29.33 14.77
N VAL A 11 11.32 28.38 15.30
CA VAL A 11 11.44 27.04 14.73
C VAL A 11 10.03 26.46 14.76
N LEU A 12 9.27 26.67 13.70
CA LEU A 12 8.17 25.76 13.35
C LEU A 12 8.82 24.58 12.66
N THR A 13 9.28 23.67 13.51
CA THR A 13 9.41 22.24 13.26
C THR A 13 8.13 21.73 12.59
N SER A 14 8.13 21.72 11.27
CA SER A 14 7.42 20.72 10.49
C SER A 14 8.25 20.36 9.26
N LEU A 15 9.55 20.12 9.50
CA LEU A 15 10.18 18.99 8.84
C LEU A 15 9.36 17.77 9.23
N MET A 16 8.39 17.39 8.40
CA MET A 16 7.96 16.00 8.31
C MET A 16 9.14 15.20 7.74
N ALA A 17 10.23 15.19 8.49
CA ALA A 17 11.30 14.22 8.39
C ALA A 17 10.77 12.96 9.07
N SER A 18 9.86 12.27 8.39
CA SER A 18 9.70 10.83 8.59
C SER A 18 10.82 10.12 7.83
N THR A 19 12.08 10.42 8.17
CA THR A 19 13.20 9.52 7.92
C THR A 19 13.23 8.52 9.07
N LEU A 20 12.23 7.63 9.11
CA LEU A 20 12.32 6.39 9.85
C LEU A 20 12.85 5.34 8.87
N SER A 21 14.17 5.23 8.82
CA SER A 21 14.87 4.13 8.17
C SER A 21 14.51 2.83 8.90
N GLY A 22 13.51 2.11 8.39
CA GLY A 22 13.09 0.83 8.93
C GLY A 22 11.94 0.25 8.11
N CYS A 23 12.23 -0.34 6.95
CA CYS A 23 11.34 -1.19 6.15
C CYS A 23 9.84 -0.85 6.22
N THR A 24 9.44 0.40 5.99
CA THR A 24 8.05 0.70 5.67
C THR A 24 7.82 0.14 4.28
N LYS A 25 7.27 -1.08 4.22
CA LYS A 25 6.75 -1.65 2.98
C LYS A 25 5.89 -0.56 2.36
N ASP A 26 6.26 -0.09 1.17
CA ASP A 26 5.54 0.91 0.37
C ASP A 26 4.23 0.27 -0.11
N LEU A 27 3.33 0.07 0.85
CA LEU A 27 2.06 -0.58 0.63
C LEU A 27 1.09 0.46 0.07
N PRO A 28 0.31 0.12 -0.96
CA PRO A 28 -0.70 1.01 -1.49
C PRO A 28 -1.73 1.31 -0.38
N PRO A 29 -2.44 2.44 -0.43
CA PRO A 29 -3.46 2.75 0.56
C PRO A 29 -4.50 1.62 0.64
N LYS A 30 -5.00 1.38 1.86
CA LYS A 30 -6.07 0.40 2.09
C LYS A 30 -7.32 0.80 1.29
N PRO A 31 -8.10 -0.19 0.79
CA PRO A 31 -9.34 0.10 0.11
C PRO A 31 -10.32 0.79 1.07
N ASN A 32 -10.95 1.86 0.62
CA ASN A 32 -12.00 2.53 1.38
C ASN A 32 -13.36 1.93 1.02
N ASP A 33 -13.55 0.65 1.31
CA ASP A 33 -14.80 -0.07 1.03
C ASP A 33 -15.52 -0.42 2.33
N LYS A 34 -16.83 -0.17 2.38
CA LYS A 34 -17.66 -0.46 3.57
C LYS A 34 -17.94 -1.95 3.75
N SER A 35 -17.70 -2.75 2.72
CA SER A 35 -17.94 -4.18 2.73
C SER A 35 -16.90 -4.91 3.58
N CYS A 36 -15.75 -4.31 3.88
CA CYS A 36 -14.76 -4.90 4.77
C CYS A 36 -14.12 -3.85 5.67
N SER A 37 -14.21 -4.06 6.98
CA SER A 37 -13.66 -3.13 7.97
C SER A 37 -12.18 -3.39 8.26
N ASP A 38 -11.72 -4.61 8.01
CA ASP A 38 -10.37 -5.07 8.34
C ASP A 38 -9.66 -5.64 7.10
N TRP A 39 -8.52 -5.03 6.76
CA TRP A 39 -7.77 -5.33 5.55
C TRP A 39 -6.37 -5.81 5.90
N ASP A 40 -6.05 -6.99 5.38
CA ASP A 40 -4.76 -7.65 5.46
C ASP A 40 -4.07 -7.61 4.10
N TRP A 41 -2.75 -7.38 4.08
CA TRP A 41 -1.99 -7.29 2.83
C TRP A 41 -1.40 -8.65 2.45
N ASP A 42 -1.75 -9.18 1.27
CA ASP A 42 -1.10 -10.37 0.74
C ASP A 42 0.15 -9.97 -0.06
N ASP A 43 1.31 -10.18 0.54
CA ASP A 43 2.62 -9.91 -0.08
C ASP A 43 2.94 -10.79 -1.29
N GLU A 44 2.32 -11.96 -1.42
CA GLU A 44 2.57 -12.84 -2.57
C GLU A 44 1.83 -12.33 -3.81
N LEU A 45 0.63 -11.79 -3.61
CA LEU A 45 -0.23 -11.28 -4.68
C LEU A 45 -0.09 -9.77 -4.88
N GLY A 46 0.38 -9.06 -3.87
CA GLY A 46 0.45 -7.60 -3.86
C GLY A 46 -0.93 -6.97 -3.86
N VAL A 47 -1.88 -7.51 -3.10
CA VAL A 47 -3.25 -7.00 -3.01
C VAL A 47 -3.80 -7.06 -1.59
N TRP A 48 -4.86 -6.30 -1.34
CA TRP A 48 -5.55 -6.31 -0.06
C TRP A 48 -6.56 -7.46 0.00
N ARG A 49 -6.54 -8.20 1.10
CA ARG A 49 -7.50 -9.24 1.45
C ARG A 49 -8.33 -8.78 2.62
N CYS A 50 -9.63 -9.07 2.59
CA CYS A 50 -10.51 -8.80 3.71
C CYS A 50 -10.27 -9.84 4.83
N ASP A 51 -9.91 -9.40 6.03
CA ASP A 51 -9.77 -10.25 7.24
C ASP A 51 -10.95 -10.07 8.22
N ASP A 52 -11.91 -9.20 7.89
CA ASP A 52 -13.08 -8.95 8.73
C ASP A 52 -14.03 -10.16 8.77
N LYS A 53 -14.04 -10.87 9.90
CA LYS A 53 -14.88 -12.06 10.13
C LYS A 53 -16.38 -11.78 10.13
N HIS A 54 -16.79 -10.53 10.32
CA HIS A 54 -18.20 -10.14 10.30
C HIS A 54 -18.68 -9.77 8.89
N SER A 55 -17.76 -9.68 7.93
CA SER A 55 -18.06 -9.41 6.54
C SER A 55 -18.42 -10.69 5.78
N SER A 56 -19.38 -10.58 4.86
CA SER A 56 -19.66 -11.63 3.86
C SER A 56 -18.49 -11.86 2.90
N TYR A 57 -17.53 -10.94 2.84
CA TYR A 57 -16.33 -11.00 1.99
C TYR A 57 -15.07 -11.43 2.78
N HIS A 58 -15.21 -11.96 3.99
CA HIS A 58 -14.10 -12.50 4.75
C HIS A 58 -13.24 -13.47 3.91
N GLY A 59 -11.93 -13.25 3.87
CA GLY A 59 -10.97 -14.03 3.09
C GLY A 59 -10.90 -13.70 1.60
N HIS A 60 -11.74 -12.77 1.11
CA HIS A 60 -11.74 -12.41 -0.31
C HIS A 60 -10.65 -11.39 -0.63
N TYR A 61 -10.07 -11.49 -1.82
CA TYR A 61 -9.05 -10.60 -2.34
C TYR A 61 -9.72 -9.45 -3.11
N TYR A 62 -9.39 -8.21 -2.76
CA TYR A 62 -9.90 -7.03 -3.42
C TYR A 62 -8.87 -6.46 -4.39
N TYR A 63 -9.25 -6.37 -5.65
CA TYR A 63 -8.44 -5.78 -6.69
C TYR A 63 -9.33 -5.09 -7.73
N SER A 64 -9.02 -3.84 -8.08
CA SER A 64 -9.72 -3.09 -9.11
C SER A 64 -11.26 -3.07 -8.97
N SER A 65 -11.77 -2.85 -7.75
CA SER A 65 -13.22 -2.88 -7.41
C SER A 65 -13.90 -4.24 -7.52
N SER A 66 -13.15 -5.32 -7.71
CA SER A 66 -13.64 -6.70 -7.74
C SER A 66 -13.16 -7.48 -6.53
N TYR A 67 -14.02 -8.39 -6.05
CA TYR A 67 -13.70 -9.34 -5.00
C TYR A 67 -13.51 -10.74 -5.58
N TYR A 68 -12.41 -11.39 -5.23
CA TYR A 68 -12.10 -12.75 -5.62
C TYR A 68 -12.13 -13.63 -4.38
N GLN A 69 -12.97 -14.66 -4.40
CA GLN A 69 -13.19 -15.56 -3.26
C GLN A 69 -11.90 -16.29 -2.83
N ASP A 70 -11.09 -16.67 -3.80
CA ASP A 70 -9.90 -17.50 -3.58
C ASP A 70 -8.70 -16.94 -4.32
N LYS A 71 -7.52 -17.18 -3.74
CA LYS A 71 -6.22 -16.79 -4.30
C LYS A 71 -5.99 -17.38 -5.69
N SER A 72 -6.37 -18.64 -5.88
CA SER A 72 -6.25 -19.33 -7.16
C SER A 72 -7.13 -18.67 -8.23
N THR A 73 -8.36 -18.31 -7.90
CA THR A 73 -9.29 -17.62 -8.80
C THR A 73 -8.72 -16.27 -9.23
N PHE A 74 -8.19 -15.51 -8.28
CA PHE A 74 -7.51 -14.25 -8.58
C PHE A 74 -6.27 -14.47 -9.47
N LYS A 75 -5.37 -15.39 -9.11
CA LYS A 75 -4.15 -15.67 -9.90
C LYS A 75 -4.42 -16.12 -11.33
N ASN A 76 -5.54 -16.80 -11.57
CA ASN A 76 -5.92 -17.26 -12.91
C ASN A 76 -6.63 -16.17 -13.73
N SER A 77 -7.06 -15.07 -13.11
CA SER A 77 -7.79 -14.00 -13.78
C SER A 77 -6.88 -13.21 -14.75
N PRO A 78 -7.42 -12.75 -15.88
CA PRO A 78 -6.67 -11.90 -16.81
C PRO A 78 -6.21 -10.57 -16.17
N GLU A 79 -6.96 -10.06 -15.19
CA GLU A 79 -6.64 -8.85 -14.44
C GLU A 79 -5.37 -9.04 -13.61
N PHE A 80 -5.23 -10.17 -12.91
CA PHE A 80 -4.01 -10.47 -12.17
C PHE A 80 -2.83 -10.70 -13.10
N LYS A 81 -3.02 -11.40 -14.22
CA LYS A 81 -1.95 -11.59 -15.22
C LYS A 81 -1.44 -10.25 -15.76
N SER A 82 -2.36 -9.32 -16.03
CA SER A 82 -2.02 -7.97 -16.47
C SER A 82 -1.35 -7.17 -15.35
N TYR A 83 -1.85 -7.28 -14.12
CA TYR A 83 -1.26 -6.65 -12.93
C TYR A 83 0.16 -7.13 -12.69
N GLN A 84 0.38 -8.45 -12.72
CA GLN A 84 1.66 -9.11 -12.54
C GLN A 84 2.68 -8.71 -13.61
N ALA A 85 2.22 -8.47 -14.85
CA ALA A 85 3.07 -7.97 -15.92
C ALA A 85 3.33 -6.45 -15.84
N SER A 86 2.58 -5.72 -15.00
CA SER A 86 2.74 -4.28 -14.81
C SER A 86 3.88 -3.95 -13.85
N SER A 87 4.46 -2.76 -14.00
CA SER A 87 5.43 -2.20 -13.07
C SER A 87 4.82 -1.86 -11.69
N ASP A 88 3.49 -1.75 -11.61
CA ASP A 88 2.76 -1.54 -10.37
C ASP A 88 2.59 -2.81 -9.53
N PHE A 89 3.04 -3.97 -10.03
CA PHE A 89 2.93 -5.23 -9.30
C PHE A 89 3.74 -5.17 -8.00
N LYS A 90 3.03 -5.21 -6.87
CA LYS A 90 3.65 -5.20 -5.53
C LYS A 90 3.72 -6.60 -4.89
N GLY A 91 3.39 -7.66 -5.63
CA GLY A 91 3.38 -9.04 -5.15
C GLY A 91 4.69 -9.79 -5.38
N GLY A 92 4.89 -10.88 -4.65
CA GLY A 92 6.05 -11.76 -4.72
C GLY A 92 7.08 -11.46 -3.63
N ILE A 93 7.73 -12.52 -3.13
CA ILE A 93 8.80 -12.47 -2.12
C ILE A 93 9.99 -11.72 -2.73
N GLY A 94 9.96 -10.38 -2.72
CA GLY A 94 10.92 -9.58 -3.49
C GLY A 94 10.54 -8.14 -3.83
N SER A 95 9.44 -7.57 -3.32
CA SER A 95 9.12 -6.13 -3.54
C SER A 95 10.12 -5.12 -2.95
N GLY A 96 11.31 -5.58 -2.54
CA GLY A 96 12.52 -4.78 -2.46
C GLY A 96 13.52 -5.21 -3.54
N SER A 97 13.76 -4.35 -4.52
CA SER A 97 14.87 -4.40 -5.50
C SER A 97 14.68 -5.31 -6.72
N ASN A 98 13.85 -4.90 -7.66
CA ASN A 98 14.19 -5.05 -9.08
C ASN A 98 13.94 -3.73 -9.78
N GLY A 99 14.86 -2.80 -9.52
CA GLY A 99 15.03 -1.64 -10.39
C GLY A 99 15.30 -2.16 -11.80
N GLY A 100 14.40 -1.84 -12.72
CA GLY A 100 14.62 -2.06 -14.13
C GLY A 100 15.89 -1.32 -14.57
N SER A 101 16.72 -2.00 -15.33
CA SER A 101 17.44 -1.46 -16.48
C SER A 101 17.75 -2.64 -17.39
N GLY A 102 16.83 -2.89 -18.32
CA GLY A 102 17.19 -3.58 -19.55
C GLY A 102 18.07 -2.67 -20.40
N GLY A 103 19.10 -3.24 -21.01
CA GLY A 103 20.08 -2.58 -21.86
C GLY A 103 21.40 -3.30 -21.86
#